data_AF-A0A3S0UAB8-F1
#
_entry.id   AF-A0A3S0UAB8-F1
#
_cell.length_a   1.000
_cell.length_b   1.000
_cell.length_c   1.000
_cell.angle_alpha   90.00
_cell.angle_beta   90.00
_cell.angle_gamma   90.00
#
_symmetry.space_group_name_H-M   'P 1'
#
loop_
_entity.id
_entity.type
_entity.pdbx_description
1 polymer ?
#
loop_
_entity_poly.entity_id
_entity_poly.type
_entity_poly.pdbx_seq_one_letter_code
_entity_poly.pdbx_strand_id
1 'polypeptide(L)'
;MTPPPRTRVKICGITRIEDGVIAARWGADAIGLVFYPPSPRFVNPEQARQIVMALPPFITTVGLFVNAEPATVRAILDVVPLALLQFHGDEEPDYCAAFGWPYLKAVPMGAGAEVYDYEHRFATAAGLLLDSHGGAQTGGSGQGFDWVRIPAERHKPLILAGGLYPGNVAAAIRQVRPEAVDVSSGVESAKGIKNSELIRAFLREVHDGESNA
;
A
#
# COMPACT_ATOMS: atom_id res chain seq x y z
N MET A 1 26.46 15.62 1.89
CA MET A 1 26.04 14.23 2.16
C MET A 1 24.53 14.20 2.03
N THR A 2 24.00 13.44 1.09
CA THR A 2 22.55 13.18 1.02
C THR A 2 22.20 12.36 2.26
N PRO A 3 21.21 12.75 3.08
CA PRO A 3 20.75 11.90 4.17
C PRO A 3 20.36 10.54 3.58
N PRO A 4 20.57 9.43 4.32
CA PRO A 4 20.13 8.12 3.86
C PRO A 4 18.62 8.17 3.55
N PRO A 5 18.16 7.52 2.47
CA PRO A 5 16.75 7.54 2.11
C PRO A 5 15.92 6.94 3.25
N ARG A 6 14.90 7.66 3.68
CA ARG A 6 13.93 7.15 4.65
C ARG A 6 12.93 6.22 3.98
N THR A 7 12.53 5.19 4.69
CA THR A 7 11.35 4.35 4.42
C THR A 7 10.10 5.22 4.37
N ARG A 8 9.39 5.16 3.25
CA ARG A 8 8.10 5.86 3.08
C ARG A 8 6.96 5.09 3.71
N VAL A 9 5.87 5.78 4.05
CA VAL A 9 4.69 5.15 4.68
C VAL A 9 3.42 5.43 3.90
N LYS A 10 2.72 4.35 3.54
CA LYS A 10 1.36 4.40 2.99
C LYS A 10 0.35 3.91 4.03
N ILE A 11 -0.70 4.70 4.23
CA ILE A 11 -1.88 4.28 5.01
C ILE A 11 -3.00 3.89 4.04
N CYS A 12 -3.25 2.60 3.89
CA CYS A 12 -4.21 2.06 2.94
C CYS A 12 -5.63 1.94 3.51
N GLY A 13 -6.64 1.92 2.64
CA GLY A 13 -8.04 1.70 3.04
C GLY A 13 -8.65 2.88 3.79
N ILE A 14 -8.32 4.10 3.38
CA ILE A 14 -8.96 5.32 3.91
C ILE A 14 -10.39 5.39 3.39
N THR A 15 -11.35 5.52 4.31
CA THR A 15 -12.77 5.66 3.97
C THR A 15 -13.38 7.01 4.39
N ARG A 16 -12.66 7.80 5.20
CA ARG A 16 -13.16 9.05 5.77
C ARG A 16 -12.16 10.18 5.54
N ILE A 17 -12.67 11.40 5.37
CA ILE A 17 -11.86 12.61 5.19
C ILE A 17 -10.92 12.79 6.40
N GLU A 18 -11.45 12.67 7.61
CA GLU A 18 -10.69 12.82 8.85
C GLU A 18 -9.51 11.85 8.94
N ASP A 19 -9.68 10.60 8.49
CA ASP A 19 -8.62 9.59 8.51
C ASP A 19 -7.49 9.93 7.54
N GLY A 20 -7.83 10.37 6.33
CA GLY A 20 -6.84 10.79 5.33
C GLY A 20 -6.05 12.02 5.80
N VAL A 21 -6.74 13.02 6.36
CA VAL A 21 -6.12 14.24 6.89
C VAL A 21 -5.25 13.95 8.10
N ILE A 22 -5.70 13.10 9.03
CA ILE A 22 -4.92 12.70 10.20
C ILE A 22 -3.68 11.90 9.80
N ALA A 23 -3.81 10.96 8.85
CA ALA A 23 -2.66 10.21 8.33
C ALA A 23 -1.60 11.15 7.74
N ALA A 24 -2.02 12.11 6.92
CA ALA A 24 -1.12 13.11 6.34
C ALA A 24 -0.45 13.98 7.42
N ARG A 25 -1.21 14.45 8.42
CA ARG A 25 -0.67 15.27 9.52
C ARG A 25 0.37 14.54 10.37
N TRP A 26 0.20 13.23 10.58
CA TRP A 26 1.20 12.44 11.30
C TRP A 26 2.45 12.13 10.48
N GLY A 27 2.42 12.36 9.17
CA GLY A 27 3.59 12.20 8.29
C GLY A 27 3.53 11.00 7.34
N ALA A 28 2.34 10.47 7.04
CA ALA A 28 2.20 9.51 5.95
C ALA A 28 2.58 10.14 4.60
N ASP A 29 3.26 9.40 3.74
CA ASP A 29 3.65 9.82 2.40
C ASP A 29 2.55 9.60 1.36
N ALA A 30 1.70 8.62 1.63
CA ALA A 30 0.65 8.20 0.72
C ALA A 30 -0.58 7.71 1.48
N ILE A 31 -1.73 7.85 0.84
CA ILE A 31 -2.96 7.18 1.25
C ILE A 31 -3.46 6.23 0.16
N GLY A 32 -4.09 5.14 0.56
CA GLY A 32 -4.74 4.19 -0.34
C GLY A 32 -6.27 4.28 -0.28
N LEU A 33 -6.90 4.39 -1.44
CA LEU A 33 -8.35 4.39 -1.65
C LEU A 33 -8.74 3.10 -2.37
N VAL A 34 -9.65 2.31 -1.79
CA VAL A 34 -9.98 0.98 -2.31
C VAL A 34 -11.21 1.03 -3.19
N PHE A 35 -11.04 0.72 -4.47
CA PHE A 35 -12.10 0.64 -5.48
C PHE A 35 -12.46 -0.83 -5.78
N TYR A 36 -12.63 -1.63 -4.73
CA TYR A 36 -13.07 -3.02 -4.82
C TYR A 36 -14.33 -3.23 -3.95
N PRO A 37 -15.54 -3.28 -4.53
CA PRO A 37 -16.81 -3.29 -3.78
C PRO A 37 -16.93 -4.35 -2.68
N PRO A 38 -16.41 -5.58 -2.82
CA PRO A 38 -16.43 -6.58 -1.75
C PRO A 38 -15.56 -6.23 -0.53
N SER A 39 -14.67 -5.24 -0.63
CA SER A 39 -13.84 -4.81 0.49
C SER A 39 -14.66 -4.02 1.51
N PRO A 40 -14.48 -4.26 2.83
CA PRO A 40 -15.07 -3.40 3.86
C PRO A 40 -14.45 -1.99 3.90
N ARG A 41 -13.40 -1.76 3.09
CA ARG A 41 -12.70 -0.48 2.95
C ARG A 41 -13.05 0.23 1.63
N PHE A 42 -14.04 -0.29 0.92
CA PHE A 42 -14.48 0.28 -0.36
C PHE A 42 -14.92 1.74 -0.18
N VAL A 43 -14.53 2.58 -1.14
CA VAL A 43 -15.06 3.94 -1.32
C VAL A 43 -15.59 4.08 -2.74
N ASN A 44 -16.71 4.79 -2.88
CA ASN A 44 -17.18 5.17 -4.21
C ASN A 44 -16.36 6.37 -4.76
N PRO A 45 -16.44 6.68 -6.07
CA PRO A 45 -15.62 7.74 -6.67
C PRO A 45 -15.85 9.14 -6.06
N GLU A 46 -17.09 9.48 -5.70
CA GLU A 46 -17.38 10.79 -5.10
C GLU A 46 -16.80 10.92 -3.69
N GLN A 47 -16.93 9.89 -2.86
CA GLN A 47 -16.32 9.83 -1.54
C GLN A 47 -14.79 9.90 -1.63
N ALA A 48 -14.19 9.15 -2.56
CA ALA A 48 -12.76 9.18 -2.82
C ALA A 48 -12.29 10.59 -3.22
N ARG A 49 -13.02 11.25 -4.13
CA ARG A 49 -12.74 12.62 -4.55
C ARG A 49 -12.78 13.59 -3.36
N GLN A 50 -13.78 13.51 -2.50
CA GLN A 50 -13.90 14.35 -1.31
C GLN A 50 -12.71 14.15 -0.34
N ILE A 51 -12.27 12.90 -0.14
CA ILE A 51 -11.09 12.59 0.67
C ILE A 51 -9.85 13.25 0.06
N VAL A 52 -9.60 13.04 -1.23
CA VAL A 52 -8.40 13.58 -1.89
C VAL A 52 -8.37 15.11 -1.85
N MET A 53 -9.49 15.77 -2.11
CA MET A 53 -9.58 17.23 -2.14
C MET A 53 -9.34 17.88 -0.76
N ALA A 54 -9.46 17.12 0.33
CA ALA A 54 -9.21 17.59 1.69
C ALA A 54 -7.75 17.39 2.16
N LEU A 55 -6.92 16.67 1.40
CA LEU A 55 -5.55 16.38 1.78
C LEU A 55 -4.65 17.63 1.70
N PRO A 56 -3.65 17.76 2.60
CA PRO A 56 -2.59 18.73 2.41
C PRO A 56 -1.72 18.37 1.19
N PRO A 57 -0.90 19.32 0.69
CA PRO A 57 0.04 19.02 -0.40
C PRO A 57 1.04 17.92 -0.02
N PHE A 58 1.68 17.36 -1.05
CA PHE A 58 2.74 16.35 -0.95
C PHE A 58 2.32 14.97 -0.42
N ILE A 59 1.02 14.67 -0.42
CA ILE A 59 0.50 13.33 -0.15
C ILE A 59 0.18 12.62 -1.45
N THR A 60 0.77 11.44 -1.67
CA THR A 60 0.50 10.62 -2.85
C THR A 60 -0.84 9.91 -2.70
N THR A 61 -1.73 10.04 -3.68
CA THR A 61 -3.04 9.38 -3.70
C THR A 61 -2.97 8.11 -4.54
N VAL A 62 -3.22 6.97 -3.90
CA VAL A 62 -3.13 5.63 -4.54
C VAL A 62 -4.52 5.03 -4.68
N GLY A 63 -4.93 4.69 -5.90
CA GLY A 63 -6.16 3.95 -6.16
C GLY A 63 -5.89 2.46 -6.24
N LEU A 64 -6.51 1.66 -5.38
CA LEU A 64 -6.37 0.21 -5.35
C LEU A 64 -7.54 -0.46 -6.08
N PHE A 65 -7.20 -1.35 -7.01
CA PHE A 65 -8.13 -2.11 -7.84
C PHE A 65 -7.86 -3.61 -7.71
N VAL A 66 -8.90 -4.41 -7.88
CA VAL A 66 -8.81 -5.88 -7.93
C VAL A 66 -9.66 -6.33 -9.10
N ASN A 67 -9.02 -6.78 -10.18
CA ASN A 67 -9.67 -7.34 -11.38
C ASN A 67 -10.81 -6.45 -11.90
N ALA A 68 -10.63 -5.13 -11.84
CA ALA A 68 -11.64 -4.18 -12.28
C ALA A 68 -11.74 -4.17 -13.81
N GLU A 69 -12.92 -3.85 -14.34
CA GLU A 69 -13.06 -3.59 -15.76
C GLU A 69 -12.29 -2.32 -16.18
N PRO A 70 -11.63 -2.28 -17.35
CA PRO A 70 -10.87 -1.10 -17.79
C PRO A 70 -11.69 0.19 -17.81
N ALA A 71 -12.98 0.10 -18.19
CA ALA A 71 -13.89 1.23 -18.21
C ALA A 71 -14.12 1.82 -16.80
N THR A 72 -14.18 0.96 -15.78
CA THR A 72 -14.34 1.37 -14.37
C THR A 72 -13.11 2.12 -13.88
N VAL A 73 -11.91 1.62 -14.18
CA VAL A 73 -10.66 2.30 -13.79
C VAL A 73 -10.56 3.68 -14.47
N ARG A 74 -10.87 3.77 -15.77
CA ARG A 74 -10.88 5.05 -16.50
C ARG A 74 -11.89 6.05 -15.93
N ALA A 75 -13.12 5.61 -15.67
CA ALA A 75 -14.15 6.47 -15.08
C ALA A 75 -13.73 7.01 -13.69
N ILE A 76 -12.98 6.24 -12.91
CA ILE A 76 -12.43 6.71 -11.62
C ILE A 76 -11.30 7.71 -11.85
N LEU A 77 -10.39 7.44 -12.78
CA LEU A 77 -9.30 8.36 -13.14
C LEU A 77 -9.80 9.72 -13.65
N ASP A 78 -10.97 9.76 -14.29
CA ASP A 78 -11.57 11.00 -14.80
C ASP A 78 -12.06 11.94 -13.67
N VAL A 79 -12.39 11.40 -12.49
CA VAL A 79 -13.06 12.17 -11.42
C VAL A 79 -12.29 12.22 -10.11
N VAL A 80 -11.38 11.27 -9.86
CA VAL A 80 -10.54 11.22 -8.67
C VAL A 80 -9.10 11.51 -9.06
N PRO A 81 -8.48 12.59 -8.54
CA PRO A 81 -7.10 12.94 -8.88
C PRO A 81 -6.12 12.00 -8.16
N LEU A 82 -5.95 10.81 -8.75
CA LEU A 82 -5.02 9.78 -8.32
C LEU A 82 -3.63 10.01 -8.94
N ALA A 83 -2.59 9.85 -8.12
CA ALA A 83 -1.21 9.94 -8.57
C ALA A 83 -0.62 8.57 -8.97
N LEU A 84 -1.17 7.48 -8.42
CA LEU A 84 -0.62 6.13 -8.59
C LEU A 84 -1.76 5.10 -8.58
N LEU A 85 -1.66 4.09 -9.45
CA LEU A 85 -2.54 2.92 -9.42
C LEU A 85 -1.90 1.78 -8.63
N GLN A 86 -2.71 0.96 -7.97
CA GLN A 86 -2.27 -0.28 -7.33
C GLN A 86 -3.18 -1.42 -7.78
N PHE A 87 -2.62 -2.37 -8.52
CA PHE A 87 -3.33 -3.55 -9.01
C PHE A 87 -3.07 -4.73 -8.08
N HIS A 88 -4.13 -5.22 -7.44
CA HIS A 88 -4.07 -6.15 -6.32
C HIS A 88 -4.75 -7.50 -6.62
N GLY A 89 -5.20 -7.71 -7.85
CA GLY A 89 -5.75 -8.99 -8.32
C GLY A 89 -4.77 -9.77 -9.18
N ASP A 90 -5.32 -10.46 -10.17
CA ASP A 90 -4.64 -11.32 -11.12
C ASP A 90 -4.39 -10.59 -12.45
N GLU A 91 -4.37 -9.25 -12.42
CA GLU A 91 -4.27 -8.45 -13.63
C GLU A 91 -2.96 -8.70 -14.38
N GLU A 92 -3.04 -8.84 -15.70
CA GLU A 92 -1.89 -9.03 -16.58
C GLU A 92 -1.08 -7.73 -16.77
N PRO A 93 0.21 -7.83 -17.12
CA PRO A 93 1.07 -6.66 -17.36
C PRO A 93 0.49 -5.66 -18.38
N ASP A 94 -0.04 -6.17 -19.50
CA ASP A 94 -0.60 -5.33 -20.56
C ASP A 94 -1.83 -4.56 -20.09
N TYR A 95 -2.68 -5.20 -19.27
CA TYR A 95 -3.80 -4.51 -18.64
C TYR A 95 -3.31 -3.38 -17.72
N CYS A 96 -2.33 -3.66 -16.86
CA CYS A 96 -1.80 -2.67 -15.92
C CYS A 96 -1.20 -1.45 -16.66
N ALA A 97 -0.47 -1.71 -17.75
CA ALA A 97 0.19 -0.68 -18.54
C ALA A 97 -0.76 0.14 -19.42
N ALA A 98 -1.90 -0.44 -19.85
CA ALA A 98 -2.83 0.16 -20.80
C ALA A 98 -3.49 1.47 -20.34
N PHE A 99 -3.40 1.81 -19.05
CA PHE A 99 -3.90 3.07 -18.54
C PHE A 99 -2.98 4.24 -18.85
N GLY A 100 -1.66 4.03 -18.95
CA GLY A 100 -0.69 5.12 -19.11
C GLY A 100 -0.39 5.88 -17.80
N TRP A 101 -0.74 5.30 -16.65
CA TRP A 101 -0.41 5.82 -15.32
C TRP A 101 0.70 5.00 -14.67
N PRO A 102 1.54 5.60 -13.80
CA PRO A 102 2.38 4.84 -12.90
C PRO A 102 1.54 3.86 -12.08
N TYR A 103 2.05 2.65 -11.87
CA TYR A 103 1.35 1.65 -11.08
C TYR A 103 2.27 0.78 -10.22
N LEU A 104 1.70 0.29 -9.12
CA LEU A 104 2.24 -0.79 -8.30
C LEU A 104 1.52 -2.09 -8.63
N LYS A 105 2.24 -3.21 -8.66
CA LYS A 105 1.63 -4.55 -8.70
C LYS A 105 1.79 -5.23 -7.35
N ALA A 106 0.68 -5.71 -6.79
CA ALA A 106 0.73 -6.55 -5.60
C ALA A 106 1.18 -7.98 -5.94
N VAL A 107 2.04 -8.52 -5.09
CA VAL A 107 2.59 -9.88 -5.14
C VAL A 107 2.00 -10.68 -3.98
N PRO A 108 1.25 -11.76 -4.25
CA PRO A 108 0.59 -12.58 -3.22
C PRO A 108 1.58 -13.52 -2.54
N MET A 109 2.37 -13.01 -1.60
CA MET A 109 3.40 -13.80 -0.90
C MET A 109 2.81 -14.97 -0.10
N GLY A 110 1.58 -14.80 0.41
CA GLY A 110 0.84 -15.86 1.11
C GLY A 110 0.45 -17.05 0.24
N ALA A 111 0.36 -16.85 -1.08
CA ALA A 111 0.12 -17.91 -2.06
C ALA A 111 1.41 -18.60 -2.54
N GLY A 112 2.57 -18.24 -1.97
CA GLY A 112 3.85 -18.79 -2.41
C GLY A 112 4.44 -18.12 -3.65
N ALA A 113 3.94 -16.94 -4.06
CA ALA A 113 4.50 -16.24 -5.22
C ALA A 113 5.98 -15.90 -5.05
N GLU A 114 6.72 -15.95 -6.17
CA GLU A 114 8.13 -15.63 -6.24
C GLU A 114 8.33 -14.20 -6.75
N VAL A 115 9.09 -13.40 -5.99
CA VAL A 115 9.22 -11.96 -6.23
C VAL A 115 9.88 -11.66 -7.57
N TYR A 116 10.92 -12.42 -7.95
CA TYR A 116 11.65 -12.22 -9.20
C TYR A 116 10.80 -12.47 -10.45
N ASP A 117 9.88 -13.43 -10.40
CA ASP A 117 8.95 -13.69 -11.50
C ASP A 117 8.06 -12.48 -11.74
N TYR A 118 7.58 -11.85 -10.67
CA TYR A 118 6.80 -10.62 -10.75
C TYR A 118 7.66 -9.41 -11.19
N GLU A 119 8.91 -9.29 -10.74
CA GLU A 119 9.82 -8.24 -11.23
C GLU A 119 10.00 -8.30 -12.74
N HIS A 120 10.19 -9.51 -13.28
CA HIS A 120 10.36 -9.74 -14.70
C HIS A 120 9.06 -9.53 -15.49
N ARG A 121 7.97 -10.16 -15.04
CA ARG A 121 6.67 -10.10 -15.72
C ARG A 121 6.08 -8.69 -15.70
N PHE A 122 6.24 -7.95 -14.61
CA PHE A 122 5.77 -6.57 -14.46
C PHE A 122 6.92 -5.56 -14.57
N ALA A 123 7.74 -5.71 -15.62
CA ALA A 123 8.90 -4.86 -15.88
C ALA A 123 8.59 -3.37 -16.00
N THR A 124 7.36 -2.99 -16.34
CA THR A 124 6.91 -1.58 -16.46
C THR A 124 6.32 -1.02 -15.16
N ALA A 125 6.12 -1.84 -14.11
CA ALA A 125 5.63 -1.37 -12.83
C ALA A 125 6.64 -0.43 -12.16
N ALA A 126 6.13 0.61 -11.49
CA ALA A 126 6.94 1.55 -10.72
C ALA A 126 7.52 0.91 -9.44
N GLY A 127 6.89 -0.14 -8.95
CA GLY A 127 7.34 -0.94 -7.81
C GLY A 127 6.45 -2.14 -7.57
N LEU A 128 6.91 -3.04 -6.71
CA LEU A 128 6.14 -4.22 -6.27
C LEU A 128 5.70 -4.05 -4.83
N LEU A 129 4.46 -4.40 -4.54
CA LEU A 129 3.92 -4.44 -3.18
C LEU A 129 3.78 -5.88 -2.73
N LEU A 130 4.48 -6.28 -1.68
CA LEU A 130 4.45 -7.66 -1.20
C LEU A 130 3.47 -7.76 -0.04
N ASP A 131 2.45 -8.59 -0.19
CA ASP A 131 1.38 -8.76 0.79
C ASP A 131 1.17 -10.24 1.12
N SER A 132 0.75 -10.49 2.35
CA SER A 132 0.40 -11.79 2.93
C SER A 132 -0.87 -12.45 2.36
N HIS A 133 -1.61 -11.78 1.47
CA HIS A 133 -2.86 -12.34 0.93
C HIS A 133 -2.62 -13.57 0.03
N GLY A 134 -3.68 -14.35 -0.21
CA GLY A 134 -3.69 -15.48 -1.15
C GLY A 134 -3.36 -16.86 -0.57
N GLY A 135 -3.00 -16.97 0.71
CA GLY A 135 -2.78 -18.26 1.40
C GLY A 135 -4.00 -18.75 2.19
N ALA A 136 -4.01 -20.03 2.60
CA ALA A 136 -5.06 -20.63 3.45
C ALA A 136 -5.29 -19.90 4.80
N GLN A 137 -4.36 -19.01 5.17
CA GLN A 137 -4.47 -18.08 6.31
C GLN A 137 -4.71 -16.63 5.83
N THR A 138 -5.73 -16.40 5.00
CA THR A 138 -6.07 -15.03 4.59
C THR A 138 -6.83 -14.29 5.69
N GLY A 139 -6.17 -13.28 6.26
CA GLY A 139 -6.82 -12.08 6.79
C GLY A 139 -7.38 -12.18 8.21
N GLY A 140 -6.60 -11.70 9.19
CA GLY A 140 -7.13 -11.34 10.50
C GLY A 140 -6.24 -11.62 11.71
N SER A 141 -5.16 -12.38 11.57
CA SER A 141 -4.36 -12.84 12.73
C SER A 141 -3.16 -11.96 13.09
N GLY A 142 -2.79 -10.99 12.26
CA GLY A 142 -1.56 -10.19 12.47
C GLY A 142 -0.26 -10.98 12.27
N GLN A 143 -0.33 -12.24 11.81
CA GLN A 143 0.84 -13.01 11.43
C GLN A 143 1.22 -12.65 10.00
N GLY A 144 2.32 -11.91 9.83
CA GLY A 144 2.92 -11.63 8.52
C GLY A 144 3.42 -12.91 7.83
N PHE A 145 3.78 -12.80 6.56
CA PHE A 145 4.47 -13.88 5.84
C PHE A 145 5.97 -13.88 6.20
N ASP A 146 6.66 -14.99 5.94
CA ASP A 146 8.11 -15.09 6.22
C ASP A 146 8.92 -14.13 5.33
N TRP A 147 9.40 -13.05 5.94
CA TRP A 147 10.21 -12.02 5.27
C TRP A 147 11.55 -12.55 4.75
N VAL A 148 12.02 -13.71 5.22
CA VAL A 148 13.24 -14.36 4.70
C VAL A 148 13.10 -14.72 3.22
N ARG A 149 11.86 -14.91 2.74
CA ARG A 149 11.59 -15.17 1.31
C ARG A 149 11.76 -13.95 0.42
N ILE A 150 11.92 -12.75 0.98
CA ILE A 150 12.10 -11.54 0.20
C ILE A 150 13.58 -11.43 -0.18
N PRO A 151 13.92 -11.40 -1.48
CA PRO A 151 15.32 -11.32 -1.90
C PRO A 151 15.97 -10.01 -1.42
N ALA A 152 17.25 -10.07 -1.06
CA ALA A 152 18.03 -8.89 -0.68
C ALA A 152 18.39 -8.04 -1.90
N GLU A 153 18.77 -8.67 -3.01
CA GLU A 153 19.02 -8.02 -4.29
C GLU A 153 17.70 -7.88 -5.05
N ARG A 154 17.41 -6.66 -5.52
CA ARG A 154 16.15 -6.31 -6.18
C ARG A 154 16.42 -5.32 -7.29
N HIS A 155 15.64 -5.40 -8.36
CA HIS A 155 15.77 -4.50 -9.50
C HIS A 155 14.74 -3.38 -9.49
N LYS A 156 13.76 -3.44 -8.57
CA LYS A 156 12.68 -2.47 -8.44
C LYS A 156 12.44 -2.04 -6.99
N PRO A 157 11.87 -0.84 -6.78
CA PRO A 157 11.39 -0.43 -5.47
C PRO A 157 10.38 -1.43 -4.90
N LEU A 158 10.54 -1.74 -3.62
CA LEU A 158 9.68 -2.67 -2.90
C LEU A 158 8.91 -1.95 -1.80
N ILE A 159 7.60 -2.23 -1.77
CA ILE A 159 6.70 -1.81 -0.72
C ILE A 159 6.32 -3.05 0.10
N LEU A 160 6.63 -3.04 1.38
CA LEU A 160 6.27 -4.14 2.28
C LEU A 160 4.88 -3.90 2.88
N ALA A 161 3.98 -4.84 2.69
CA ALA A 161 2.64 -4.85 3.27
C ALA A 161 2.40 -6.18 4.03
N GLY A 162 1.14 -6.50 4.29
CA GLY A 162 0.75 -7.79 4.87
C GLY A 162 0.97 -7.90 6.38
N GLY A 163 -0.07 -7.58 7.15
CA GLY A 163 -0.05 -7.79 8.60
C GLY A 163 0.87 -6.86 9.38
N LEU A 164 1.33 -5.75 8.79
CA LEU A 164 2.10 -4.74 9.52
C LEU A 164 1.24 -4.00 10.56
N TYR A 165 1.83 -3.73 11.72
CA TYR A 165 1.25 -2.95 12.81
C TYR A 165 2.40 -2.33 13.65
N PRO A 166 2.12 -1.41 14.60
CA PRO A 166 3.20 -0.71 15.32
C PRO A 166 4.23 -1.65 15.97
N GLY A 167 3.80 -2.79 16.53
CA GLY A 167 4.70 -3.71 17.23
C GLY A 167 5.59 -4.59 16.35
N ASN A 168 5.44 -4.60 15.02
CA ASN A 168 6.29 -5.42 14.13
C ASN A 168 7.03 -4.63 13.04
N VAL A 169 6.59 -3.40 12.71
CA VAL A 169 7.10 -2.67 11.54
C VAL A 169 8.58 -2.33 11.66
N ALA A 170 9.08 -2.00 12.85
CA ALA A 170 10.49 -1.67 13.05
C ALA A 170 11.40 -2.87 12.74
N ALA A 171 10.99 -4.08 13.15
CA ALA A 171 11.72 -5.30 12.82
C ALA A 171 11.63 -5.63 11.32
N ALA A 172 10.45 -5.41 10.72
CA ALA A 172 10.23 -5.59 9.29
C ALA A 172 11.19 -4.72 8.45
N ILE A 173 11.33 -3.45 8.83
CA ILE A 173 12.22 -2.50 8.15
C ILE A 173 13.68 -2.93 8.29
N ARG A 174 14.14 -3.28 9.49
CA ARG A 174 15.53 -3.72 9.71
C ARG A 174 15.89 -4.96 8.89
N GLN A 175 14.96 -5.90 8.76
CA GLN A 175 15.19 -7.13 8.03
C GLN A 175 15.09 -6.94 6.51
N VAL A 176 14.06 -6.24 6.03
CA VAL A 176 13.68 -6.20 4.61
C VAL A 176 14.28 -5.00 3.88
N ARG A 177 14.57 -3.92 4.61
CA ARG A 177 14.98 -2.60 4.12
C ARG A 177 14.16 -2.16 2.89
N PRO A 178 12.81 -2.05 3.02
CA PRO A 178 11.95 -1.69 1.90
C PRO A 178 12.04 -0.20 1.58
N GLU A 179 11.67 0.20 0.36
CA GLU A 179 11.54 1.63 -0.01
C GLU A 179 10.36 2.27 0.73
N ALA A 180 9.31 1.46 0.96
CA ALA A 180 8.13 1.88 1.71
C ALA A 180 7.49 0.73 2.48
N VAL A 181 6.70 1.08 3.49
CA VAL A 181 5.77 0.17 4.16
C VAL A 181 4.32 0.60 3.90
N ASP A 182 3.41 -0.37 3.77
CA ASP A 182 1.98 -0.17 3.59
C ASP A 182 1.20 -0.84 4.72
N VAL A 183 0.36 -0.07 5.42
CA VAL A 183 -0.46 -0.57 6.52
C VAL A 183 -1.93 -0.24 6.30
N SER A 184 -2.79 -1.23 6.54
CA SER A 184 -4.25 -1.06 6.53
C SER A 184 -4.87 -1.38 7.89
N SER A 185 -5.08 -2.66 8.19
CA SER A 185 -5.80 -3.09 9.40
C SER A 185 -5.00 -2.93 10.69
N GLY A 186 -3.67 -2.92 10.62
CA GLY A 186 -2.82 -2.74 11.81
C GLY A 186 -2.94 -1.36 12.48
N VAL A 187 -3.63 -0.41 11.85
CA VAL A 187 -3.91 0.93 12.38
C VAL A 187 -5.40 1.27 12.39
N GLU A 188 -6.26 0.25 12.38
CA GLU A 188 -7.73 0.39 12.44
C GLU A 188 -8.27 0.19 13.86
N SER A 189 -9.30 0.94 14.24
CA SER A 189 -10.14 0.64 15.41
C SER A 189 -11.30 -0.29 15.05
N ALA A 190 -11.77 -0.22 13.81
CA ALA A 190 -12.73 -1.12 13.19
C ALA A 190 -12.45 -1.17 11.68
N LYS A 191 -12.99 -2.18 10.98
CA LYS A 191 -12.78 -2.34 9.52
C LYS A 191 -13.13 -1.03 8.79
N GLY A 192 -12.16 -0.41 8.13
CA GLY A 192 -12.32 0.85 7.40
C GLY A 192 -12.28 2.13 8.25
N ILE A 193 -12.16 2.03 9.57
CA ILE A 193 -12.09 3.16 10.50
C ILE A 193 -10.67 3.22 11.08
N LYS A 194 -9.89 4.23 10.70
CA LYS A 194 -8.52 4.37 11.21
C LYS A 194 -8.51 4.90 12.64
N ASN A 195 -7.47 4.53 13.38
CA ASN A 195 -7.21 5.04 14.72
C ASN A 195 -5.98 5.95 14.67
N SER A 196 -6.16 7.22 15.06
CA SER A 196 -5.11 8.25 15.06
C SER A 196 -3.87 7.84 15.88
N GLU A 197 -4.06 7.27 17.07
CA GLU A 197 -2.95 6.87 17.93
C GLU A 197 -2.21 5.66 17.37
N LEU A 198 -2.90 4.72 16.73
CA LEU A 198 -2.23 3.61 16.05
C LEU A 198 -1.44 4.08 14.82
N ILE A 199 -1.97 5.03 14.05
CA ILE A 199 -1.23 5.66 12.93
C ILE A 199 0.04 6.32 13.47
N ARG A 200 -0.09 7.14 14.51
CA ARG A 200 1.03 7.84 15.14
C ARG A 200 2.08 6.85 15.67
N ALA A 201 1.64 5.81 16.38
CA ALA A 201 2.52 4.77 16.87
C ALA A 201 3.23 4.05 15.72
N PHE A 202 2.51 3.69 14.65
CA PHE A 202 3.10 3.05 13.47
C PHE A 202 4.21 3.90 12.85
N LEU A 203 3.95 5.19 12.62
CA LEU A 203 4.93 6.12 12.03
C LEU A 203 6.16 6.30 12.92
N ARG A 204 6.00 6.33 14.25
CA ARG A 204 7.13 6.35 15.19
C ARG A 204 7.99 5.11 15.06
N GLU A 205 7.38 3.93 15.04
CA GLU A 205 8.11 2.65 14.96
C GLU A 205 8.79 2.46 13.59
N VAL A 206 8.25 3.06 12.52
CA VAL A 206 8.94 3.16 11.22
C VAL A 206 10.26 3.93 11.37
N HIS A 207 10.21 5.10 12.01
CA HIS A 207 11.39 5.94 12.23
C HIS A 207 12.43 5.27 13.14
N ASP A 208 11.99 4.57 14.18
CA ASP A 208 12.87 3.80 15.08
C ASP A 208 13.50 2.59 14.36
N GLY A 209 12.78 2.01 13.39
CA GLY A 209 13.28 0.97 12.49
C GLY A 209 14.46 1.44 11.64
N GLU A 210 14.42 2.68 11.14
CA GLU A 210 15.48 3.28 10.34
C GLU A 210 16.72 3.67 11.15
N SER A 211 16.50 4.24 12.34
CA SER A 211 17.58 4.78 13.18
C SER A 211 18.55 3.70 13.69
N ASN A 212 18.14 2.43 13.61
CA ASN A 212 18.90 1.27 14.09
C ASN A 212 19.22 0.25 12.98
N ALA A 213 19.06 0.62 11.69
CA ALA A 213 19.25 -0.27 10.53
C ALA A 213 20.61 -0.13 9.85
#